data_AF-A0A2B2C1K8-F1
#
_entry.id   AF-A0A2B2C1K8-F1
#
_cell.length_a   1.000
_cell.length_b   1.000
_cell.length_c   1.000
_cell.angle_alpha   90.00
_cell.angle_beta   90.00
_cell.angle_gamma   90.00
#
_symmetry.space_group_name_H-M   'P 1'
#
loop_
_entity.id
_entity.type
_entity.pdbx_description
1 polymer ?
#
loop_
_entity_poly.entity_id
_entity_poly.type
_entity_poly.pdbx_seq_one_letter_code
_entity_poly.pdbx_strand_id
1 'polypeptide(L)'
;MKKASSFEKFAARCWNLLNEGKPFTPIFTIGIMLIYSIAKLGNLSFLGDLTIGFLAILPMLVIYYLFDYPLFLRNYLWIPFTVYLIIWDHVNLSLLLTAVGLYFFFTVFFWGTFYYHLRIGTSWLNFTRFWKLVLKNSDSTSGNAQEQLPKFLLLLSLWNLVTSEQSWTGSEVGVLILFYAGVLLFSWILHKNLFDWKPKIIPTYTSNIEERTSAINEKVIVMVIDGMRKERFEEANTPFLDFLRKNGTEYTNMETVYPARTVVCFSSMFTGTYPFEHGIKSNMVWKLGIKVESVFDTLRKVGKKGSLLAVAHLVDSFGKDVETFTAVMKNHLVDRGIIERAKKIMEEQDPDLQIVQLISTDQTGHSRGVLYDEYIQKIEEADSLVEEYFHWLKDRGKLENYTFIVCADHGQADGIGGHGHLDEGERFVPFFMYGPSIEKGKSVEEKHSLVSLASTISYLLGAPFPDKARGPVLIDAVRKEVIDYEATKSNSFSASL
;
A
#
# COMPACT_ATOMS: atom_id res chain seq x y z
N MET A 1 -23.50 -18.99 6.04
CA MET A 1 -22.76 -18.48 4.85
C MET A 1 -22.31 -19.67 4.02
N LYS A 2 -22.63 -19.74 2.72
CA LYS A 2 -22.09 -20.80 1.85
C LYS A 2 -20.59 -20.57 1.68
N LYS A 3 -19.76 -21.61 1.87
CA LYS A 3 -18.34 -21.55 1.54
C LYS A 3 -18.20 -21.32 0.03
N ALA A 4 -17.32 -20.41 -0.37
CA ALA A 4 -16.98 -20.21 -1.78
C ALA A 4 -16.58 -21.55 -2.41
N SER A 5 -17.20 -21.88 -3.52
CA SER A 5 -16.94 -23.06 -4.33
C SER A 5 -15.49 -23.07 -4.83
N SER A 6 -15.01 -24.25 -5.21
CA SER A 6 -13.69 -24.40 -5.82
C SER A 6 -13.56 -23.57 -7.10
N PHE A 7 -14.66 -23.43 -7.85
CA PHE A 7 -14.72 -22.59 -9.06
C PHE A 7 -14.53 -21.10 -8.73
N GLU A 8 -15.25 -20.58 -7.73
CA GLU A 8 -15.12 -19.17 -7.32
C GLU A 8 -13.70 -18.85 -6.83
N LYS A 9 -13.08 -19.75 -6.07
CA LYS A 9 -11.69 -19.60 -5.64
C LYS A 9 -10.70 -19.61 -6.80
N PHE A 10 -10.93 -20.50 -7.77
CA PHE A 10 -10.11 -20.57 -8.98
C PHE A 10 -10.28 -19.29 -9.83
N ALA A 11 -11.51 -18.86 -10.08
CA ALA A 11 -11.83 -17.65 -10.82
C ALA A 11 -11.22 -16.40 -10.16
N ALA A 12 -11.27 -16.29 -8.83
CA ALA A 12 -10.65 -15.20 -8.10
C ALA A 12 -9.11 -15.19 -8.25
N ARG A 13 -8.46 -16.37 -8.27
CA ARG A 13 -7.02 -16.46 -8.52
C ARG A 13 -6.65 -16.08 -9.94
N CYS A 14 -7.41 -16.54 -10.94
CA CYS A 14 -7.24 -16.13 -12.33
C CYS A 14 -7.45 -14.63 -12.51
N TRP A 15 -8.43 -14.06 -11.80
CA TRP A 15 -8.67 -12.63 -11.79
C TRP A 15 -7.47 -11.83 -11.26
N ASN A 16 -6.84 -12.28 -10.18
CA ASN A 16 -5.65 -11.61 -9.63
C ASN A 16 -4.50 -11.54 -10.67
N LEU A 17 -4.31 -12.59 -11.46
CA LEU A 17 -3.31 -12.60 -12.54
C LEU A 17 -3.61 -11.57 -13.64
N LEU A 18 -4.88 -11.24 -13.87
CA LEU A 18 -5.29 -10.24 -14.85
C LEU A 18 -5.39 -8.83 -14.28
N ASN A 19 -5.42 -8.69 -12.96
CA ASN A 19 -5.54 -7.41 -12.27
C ASN A 19 -4.17 -6.76 -12.01
N GLU A 20 -3.16 -7.57 -11.71
CA GLU A 20 -1.80 -7.10 -11.43
C GLU A 20 -1.01 -6.82 -12.71
N GLY A 21 -0.26 -5.71 -12.75
CA GLY A 21 0.44 -5.29 -13.97
C GLY A 21 1.50 -6.29 -14.45
N LYS A 22 2.29 -6.88 -13.54
CA LYS A 22 3.37 -7.83 -13.87
C LYS A 22 2.87 -9.11 -14.57
N PRO A 23 1.89 -9.86 -14.05
CA PRO A 23 1.34 -11.01 -14.75
C PRO A 23 0.46 -10.61 -15.95
N PHE A 24 -0.17 -9.43 -15.94
CA PHE A 24 -1.04 -9.01 -17.04
C PHE A 24 -0.30 -8.83 -18.37
N THR A 25 0.82 -8.11 -18.40
CA THR A 25 1.56 -7.83 -19.65
C THR A 25 1.85 -9.10 -20.48
N PRO A 26 2.46 -10.17 -19.93
CA PRO A 26 2.70 -11.40 -20.69
C PRO A 26 1.41 -12.12 -21.07
N ILE A 27 0.44 -12.25 -20.15
CA ILE A 27 -0.82 -12.93 -20.42
C ILE A 27 -1.59 -12.24 -21.55
N PHE A 28 -1.69 -10.92 -21.50
CA PHE A 28 -2.38 -10.11 -22.49
C PHE A 28 -1.68 -10.20 -23.84
N THR A 29 -0.36 -10.02 -23.89
CA THR A 29 0.42 -10.08 -25.14
C THR A 29 0.26 -11.44 -25.84
N ILE A 30 0.45 -12.54 -25.10
CA ILE A 30 0.29 -13.90 -25.64
C ILE A 30 -1.17 -14.13 -26.07
N GLY A 31 -2.13 -13.72 -25.25
CA GLY A 31 -3.56 -13.81 -25.55
C GLY A 31 -3.93 -13.11 -26.85
N ILE A 32 -3.42 -11.89 -27.07
CA ILE A 32 -3.62 -11.16 -28.32
C ILE A 32 -3.03 -11.92 -29.52
N MET A 33 -1.82 -12.45 -29.40
CA MET A 33 -1.20 -13.21 -30.50
C MET A 33 -2.00 -14.47 -30.85
N LEU A 34 -2.52 -15.18 -29.85
CA LEU A 34 -3.38 -16.35 -30.04
C LEU A 34 -4.71 -15.99 -30.70
N ILE A 35 -5.37 -14.92 -30.24
CA ILE A 35 -6.63 -14.43 -30.82
C ILE A 35 -6.42 -13.97 -32.26
N TYR A 36 -5.39 -13.15 -32.50
CA TYR A 36 -5.09 -12.63 -33.84
C TYR A 36 -4.73 -13.73 -34.84
N SER A 37 -4.15 -14.82 -34.35
CA SER A 37 -3.72 -15.95 -35.16
C SER A 37 -4.66 -17.14 -35.09
N ILE A 38 -5.88 -16.98 -34.57
CA ILE A 38 -6.81 -18.09 -34.30
C ILE A 38 -7.13 -18.91 -35.57
N ALA A 39 -7.19 -18.25 -36.73
CA ALA A 39 -7.41 -18.89 -38.02
C ALA A 39 -6.24 -19.79 -38.47
N LYS A 40 -5.07 -19.67 -37.86
CA LYS A 40 -3.84 -20.42 -38.18
C LYS A 40 -3.56 -21.57 -37.20
N LEU A 41 -4.35 -21.72 -36.13
CA LEU A 41 -4.15 -22.73 -35.07
C LEU A 41 -4.08 -24.18 -35.56
N GLY A 42 -4.67 -24.49 -36.72
CA GLY A 42 -4.64 -25.83 -37.33
C GLY A 42 -3.38 -26.15 -38.14
N ASN A 43 -2.44 -25.21 -38.31
CA ASN A 43 -1.23 -25.41 -39.10
C ASN A 43 -0.05 -25.86 -38.21
N LEU A 44 0.66 -26.94 -38.57
CA LEU A 44 1.84 -27.40 -37.82
C LEU A 44 2.99 -26.39 -37.78
N SER A 45 3.15 -25.55 -38.81
CA SER A 45 4.18 -24.50 -38.80
C SER A 45 3.89 -23.39 -37.78
N PHE A 46 2.62 -23.18 -37.45
CA PHE A 46 2.17 -22.11 -36.58
C PHE A 46 2.67 -22.26 -35.13
N LEU A 47 2.79 -23.49 -34.62
CA LEU A 47 3.35 -23.74 -33.29
C LEU A 47 4.84 -23.35 -33.23
N GLY A 48 5.57 -23.56 -34.32
CA GLY A 48 6.96 -23.13 -34.48
C GLY A 48 7.07 -21.61 -34.42
N ASP A 49 6.26 -20.91 -35.23
CA ASP A 49 6.24 -19.44 -35.29
C ASP A 49 5.85 -18.81 -33.96
N LEU A 50 4.85 -19.36 -33.26
CA LEU A 50 4.47 -18.93 -31.91
C LEU A 50 5.63 -19.11 -30.92
N THR A 51 6.32 -20.24 -30.96
CA THR A 51 7.42 -20.52 -30.04
C THR A 51 8.59 -19.57 -30.29
N ILE A 52 8.96 -19.37 -31.55
CA ILE A 52 10.05 -18.46 -31.95
C ILE A 52 9.71 -17.02 -31.54
N GLY A 53 8.50 -16.55 -31.86
CA GLY A 53 8.09 -15.20 -31.49
C GLY A 53 7.99 -14.98 -29.97
N PHE A 54 7.56 -15.99 -29.22
CA PHE A 54 7.59 -15.94 -27.75
C PHE A 54 9.02 -15.83 -27.21
N LEU A 55 9.94 -16.66 -27.73
CA LEU A 55 11.36 -16.60 -27.34
C LEU A 55 11.99 -15.25 -27.70
N ALA A 56 11.58 -14.64 -28.81
CA ALA A 56 12.05 -13.32 -29.21
C ALA A 56 11.69 -12.24 -28.19
N ILE A 57 10.47 -12.27 -27.63
CA ILE A 57 10.03 -11.24 -26.67
C ILE A 57 10.45 -11.54 -25.21
N LEU A 58 10.96 -12.74 -24.93
CA LEU A 58 11.33 -13.17 -23.58
C LEU A 58 12.33 -12.23 -22.89
N PRO A 59 13.40 -11.72 -23.54
CA PRO A 59 14.29 -10.74 -22.92
C PRO A 59 13.57 -9.47 -22.45
N MET A 60 12.61 -8.97 -23.24
CA MET A 60 11.81 -7.81 -22.86
C MET A 60 10.87 -8.11 -21.70
N LEU A 61 10.27 -9.30 -21.65
CA LEU A 61 9.47 -9.73 -20.50
C LEU A 61 10.31 -9.81 -19.22
N VAL A 62 11.56 -10.29 -19.31
CA VAL A 62 12.49 -10.30 -18.18
C VAL A 62 12.82 -8.87 -17.72
N ILE A 63 13.11 -7.96 -18.64
CA ILE A 63 13.37 -6.54 -18.30
C ILE A 63 12.15 -5.93 -17.59
N TYR A 64 10.94 -6.10 -18.12
CA TYR A 64 9.72 -5.59 -17.50
C TYR A 64 9.36 -6.26 -16.17
N TYR A 65 9.88 -7.46 -15.90
CA TYR A 65 9.73 -8.11 -14.61
C TYR A 65 10.72 -7.56 -13.57
N LEU A 66 11.96 -7.30 -13.99
CA LEU A 66 13.04 -6.78 -13.14
C LEU A 66 12.85 -5.30 -12.77
N PHE A 67 12.28 -4.50 -13.69
CA PHE A 67 12.17 -3.06 -13.57
C PHE A 67 10.70 -2.61 -13.54
N ASP A 68 10.33 -1.87 -12.49
CA ASP A 68 9.00 -1.31 -12.29
C ASP A 68 8.93 0.13 -12.81
N TYR A 69 7.85 0.50 -13.49
CA TYR A 69 7.71 1.83 -14.10
C TYR A 69 6.54 2.61 -13.50
N PRO A 70 6.53 2.85 -12.18
CA PRO A 70 5.42 3.55 -11.53
C PRO A 70 5.46 5.06 -11.79
N LEU A 71 4.35 5.73 -11.47
CA LEU A 71 4.22 7.19 -11.54
C LEU A 71 4.73 7.74 -12.88
N PHE A 72 5.60 8.76 -12.87
CA PHE A 72 6.13 9.38 -14.09
C PHE A 72 7.10 8.51 -14.89
N LEU A 73 7.66 7.43 -14.31
CA LEU A 73 8.58 6.56 -15.05
C LEU A 73 7.91 5.86 -16.23
N ARG A 74 6.59 5.64 -16.19
CA ARG A 74 5.87 5.01 -17.31
C ARG A 74 5.93 5.81 -18.60
N ASN A 75 6.06 7.13 -18.54
CA ASN A 75 6.18 7.95 -19.76
C ASN A 75 7.42 7.56 -20.57
N TYR A 76 8.47 7.07 -19.89
CA TYR A 76 9.71 6.63 -20.51
C TYR A 76 9.57 5.27 -21.21
N LEU A 77 8.51 4.50 -20.97
CA LEU A 77 8.25 3.23 -21.69
C LEU A 77 7.97 3.46 -23.18
N TRP A 78 7.55 4.66 -23.57
CA TRP A 78 7.38 5.01 -24.98
C TRP A 78 8.71 5.10 -25.74
N ILE A 79 9.81 5.43 -25.06
CA ILE A 79 11.12 5.61 -25.70
C ILE A 79 11.59 4.31 -26.38
N PRO A 80 11.62 3.13 -25.71
CA PRO A 80 11.92 1.87 -26.37
C PRO A 80 11.05 1.57 -27.60
N PHE A 81 9.76 1.90 -27.56
CA PHE A 81 8.87 1.71 -28.70
C PHE A 81 9.18 2.68 -29.85
N THR A 82 9.45 3.95 -29.57
CA THR A 82 9.91 4.92 -30.57
C THR A 82 11.23 4.50 -31.19
N VAL A 83 12.20 4.02 -30.40
CA VAL A 83 13.48 3.52 -30.89
C VAL A 83 13.27 2.30 -31.79
N TYR A 84 12.37 1.38 -31.44
CA TYR A 84 11.99 0.28 -32.32
C TYR A 84 11.48 0.79 -33.68
N LEU A 85 10.59 1.79 -33.69
CA LEU A 85 10.06 2.37 -34.92
C LEU A 85 11.16 3.04 -35.76
N ILE A 86 12.16 3.66 -35.14
CA ILE A 86 13.30 4.26 -35.85
C ILE A 86 14.19 3.19 -36.50
N ILE A 87 14.42 2.06 -35.82
CA ILE A 87 15.32 1.01 -36.32
C ILE A 87 14.66 0.19 -37.43
N TRP A 88 13.40 -0.19 -37.27
CA TRP A 88 12.73 -1.13 -38.18
C TRP A 88 11.67 -0.48 -39.08
N ASP A 89 11.12 0.69 -38.74
CA ASP A 89 10.14 1.46 -39.54
C ASP A 89 8.90 0.68 -40.03
N HIS A 90 8.60 -0.45 -39.39
CA HIS A 90 7.43 -1.25 -39.73
C HIS A 90 6.76 -1.86 -38.51
N VAL A 91 5.42 -1.84 -38.55
CA VAL A 91 4.53 -2.48 -37.57
C VAL A 91 3.33 -3.08 -38.27
N ASN A 92 2.76 -4.12 -37.68
CA ASN A 92 1.49 -4.66 -38.11
C ASN A 92 0.34 -3.84 -37.50
N LEU A 93 -0.12 -2.82 -38.20
CA LEU A 93 -1.13 -1.89 -37.69
C LEU A 93 -2.44 -2.60 -37.28
N SER A 94 -2.86 -3.62 -38.03
CA SER A 94 -4.05 -4.42 -37.73
C SER A 94 -3.91 -5.17 -36.39
N LEU A 95 -2.76 -5.78 -36.14
CA LEU A 95 -2.46 -6.43 -34.85
C LEU A 95 -2.47 -5.42 -33.71
N LEU A 96 -1.80 -4.27 -33.87
CA LEU A 96 -1.69 -3.27 -32.81
C LEU A 96 -3.05 -2.62 -32.49
N LEU A 97 -3.85 -2.27 -33.50
CA LEU A 97 -5.19 -1.72 -33.29
C LEU A 97 -6.13 -2.74 -32.63
N THR A 98 -6.02 -4.02 -33.01
CA THR A 98 -6.76 -5.10 -32.34
C THR A 98 -6.39 -5.20 -30.86
N ALA A 99 -5.09 -5.14 -30.54
CA ALA A 99 -4.60 -5.17 -29.17
C ALA A 99 -5.12 -3.97 -28.35
N VAL A 100 -5.04 -2.76 -28.89
CA VAL A 100 -5.54 -1.55 -28.23
C VAL A 100 -7.06 -1.62 -28.00
N GLY A 101 -7.81 -2.06 -29.00
CA GLY A 101 -9.27 -2.22 -28.88
C GLY A 101 -9.66 -3.23 -27.80
N LEU A 102 -9.03 -4.41 -27.79
CA LEU A 102 -9.27 -5.43 -26.78
C LEU A 102 -8.81 -5.00 -25.38
N TYR A 103 -7.73 -4.24 -25.29
CA TYR A 103 -7.24 -3.68 -24.02
C TYR A 103 -8.28 -2.74 -23.40
N PHE A 104 -8.78 -1.75 -24.15
CA PHE A 104 -9.79 -0.83 -23.65
C PHE A 104 -11.14 -1.51 -23.42
N PHE A 105 -11.53 -2.45 -24.27
CA PHE A 105 -12.72 -3.27 -24.03
C PHE A 105 -12.61 -4.03 -22.70
N PHE A 106 -11.48 -4.71 -22.45
CA PHE A 106 -11.26 -5.44 -21.21
C PHE A 106 -11.23 -4.51 -20.00
N THR A 107 -10.46 -3.43 -20.05
CA THR A 107 -10.26 -2.55 -18.88
C THR A 107 -11.45 -1.66 -18.58
N VAL A 108 -11.99 -0.96 -19.58
CA VAL A 108 -13.05 0.04 -19.37
C VAL A 108 -14.42 -0.61 -19.25
N PHE A 109 -14.73 -1.56 -20.12
CA PHE A 109 -16.05 -2.18 -20.17
C PHE A 109 -16.14 -3.44 -19.31
N PHE A 110 -15.34 -4.46 -19.60
CA PHE A 110 -15.46 -5.75 -18.92
C PHE A 110 -15.12 -5.63 -17.43
N TRP A 111 -13.96 -5.05 -17.11
CA TRP A 111 -13.57 -4.83 -15.72
C TRP A 111 -14.27 -3.62 -15.12
N GLY A 112 -14.15 -2.46 -15.75
CA GLY A 112 -14.67 -1.20 -15.20
C GLY A 112 -16.19 -1.16 -15.02
N THR A 113 -16.95 -1.95 -15.78
CA THR A 113 -18.43 -1.95 -15.70
C THR A 113 -18.99 -3.31 -15.36
N PHE A 114 -18.75 -4.33 -16.19
CA PHE A 114 -19.42 -5.62 -16.03
C PHE A 114 -19.03 -6.32 -14.71
N TYR A 115 -17.73 -6.38 -14.40
CA TYR A 115 -17.25 -6.99 -13.16
C TYR A 115 -17.75 -6.26 -11.91
N TYR A 116 -17.62 -4.93 -11.84
CA TYR A 116 -18.09 -4.17 -10.68
C TYR A 116 -19.62 -4.16 -10.55
N HIS A 117 -20.35 -4.20 -11.67
CA HIS A 117 -21.80 -4.37 -11.66
C HIS A 117 -22.18 -5.69 -11.00
N LEU A 118 -21.53 -6.79 -11.39
CA LEU A 118 -21.76 -8.11 -10.78
C LEU A 118 -21.31 -8.18 -9.31
N ARG A 119 -20.19 -7.55 -8.96
CA ARG A 119 -19.59 -7.67 -7.62
C ARG A 119 -20.28 -6.80 -6.58
N ILE A 120 -20.59 -5.56 -6.91
CA ILE A 120 -21.07 -4.55 -5.96
C ILE A 120 -22.25 -3.71 -6.48
N GLY A 121 -22.83 -4.06 -7.64
CA GLY A 121 -24.03 -3.40 -8.16
C GLY A 121 -23.82 -2.00 -8.73
N THR A 122 -22.63 -1.64 -9.22
CA THR A 122 -22.39 -0.34 -9.87
C THR A 122 -23.25 -0.16 -11.12
N SER A 123 -23.59 1.07 -11.51
CA SER A 123 -24.36 1.35 -12.73
C SER A 123 -23.74 0.75 -14.00
N TRP A 124 -24.55 0.36 -14.98
CA TRP A 124 -24.09 0.00 -16.33
C TRP A 124 -23.41 1.17 -17.07
N LEU A 125 -23.54 2.40 -16.56
CA LEU A 125 -22.84 3.58 -17.06
C LEU A 125 -21.47 3.79 -16.41
N ASN A 126 -20.99 2.86 -15.56
CA ASN A 126 -19.73 3.06 -14.81
C ASN A 126 -18.51 3.23 -15.72
N PHE A 127 -18.53 2.70 -16.95
CA PHE A 127 -17.46 2.87 -17.93
C PHE A 127 -17.10 4.34 -18.16
N THR A 128 -18.09 5.25 -18.08
CA THR A 128 -17.88 6.70 -18.26
C THR A 128 -16.94 7.30 -17.21
N ARG A 129 -16.91 6.71 -16.00
CA ARG A 129 -16.08 7.16 -14.88
C ARG A 129 -14.75 6.42 -14.83
N PHE A 130 -14.72 5.19 -15.35
CA PHE A 130 -13.56 4.30 -15.26
C PHE A 130 -12.36 4.75 -16.11
N TRP A 131 -12.59 5.59 -17.14
CA TRP A 131 -11.51 6.19 -17.94
C TRP A 131 -10.46 6.92 -17.10
N LYS A 132 -10.87 7.54 -15.98
CA LYS A 132 -9.92 8.23 -15.10
C LYS A 132 -8.95 7.27 -14.43
N LEU A 133 -9.39 6.09 -14.00
CA LEU A 133 -8.50 5.03 -13.52
C LEU A 133 -7.54 4.61 -14.63
N VAL A 134 -8.05 4.42 -15.84
CA VAL A 134 -7.22 3.94 -16.96
C VAL A 134 -6.11 4.91 -17.35
N LEU A 135 -6.33 6.20 -17.15
CA LEU A 135 -5.40 7.26 -17.56
C LEU A 135 -4.55 7.82 -16.42
N LYS A 136 -4.94 7.69 -15.16
CA LYS A 136 -4.30 8.38 -14.02
C LYS A 136 -3.93 7.51 -12.81
N ASN A 137 -4.16 6.19 -12.84
CA ASN A 137 -3.85 5.35 -11.68
C ASN A 137 -2.35 5.40 -11.32
N SER A 138 -2.00 5.58 -10.06
CA SER A 138 -0.62 5.57 -9.60
C SER A 138 -0.01 4.16 -9.59
N ASP A 139 -0.82 3.13 -9.34
CA ASP A 139 -0.37 1.75 -9.21
C ASP A 139 -0.10 1.09 -10.58
N SER A 140 0.88 0.19 -10.61
CA SER A 140 1.25 -0.64 -11.75
C SER A 140 0.26 -1.80 -11.90
N THR A 141 -0.96 -1.46 -12.32
CA THR A 141 -2.05 -2.41 -12.55
C THR A 141 -2.22 -2.70 -14.05
N SER A 142 -2.99 -3.73 -14.38
CA SER A 142 -3.42 -3.97 -15.76
C SER A 142 -4.29 -2.83 -16.30
N GLY A 143 -4.91 -2.05 -15.42
CA GLY A 143 -5.81 -0.97 -15.78
C GLY A 143 -5.09 0.27 -16.29
N ASN A 144 -3.78 0.35 -16.10
CA ASN A 144 -3.01 1.56 -16.41
C ASN A 144 -2.56 1.60 -17.87
N ALA A 145 -3.25 2.37 -18.70
CA ALA A 145 -2.95 2.44 -20.13
C ALA A 145 -1.55 3.02 -20.40
N GLN A 146 -1.12 4.01 -19.62
CA GLN A 146 0.18 4.64 -19.82
C GLN A 146 1.35 3.67 -19.58
N GLU A 147 1.14 2.65 -18.74
CA GLU A 147 2.12 1.58 -18.55
C GLU A 147 1.94 0.44 -19.55
N GLN A 148 0.71 -0.05 -19.74
CA GLN A 148 0.46 -1.27 -20.50
C GLN A 148 0.56 -1.07 -22.01
N LEU A 149 0.04 0.04 -22.55
CA LEU A 149 0.08 0.32 -24.00
C LEU A 149 1.50 0.23 -24.56
N PRO A 150 2.49 1.02 -24.10
CA PRO A 150 3.84 0.96 -24.69
C PRO A 150 4.49 -0.41 -24.54
N LYS A 151 4.22 -1.12 -23.43
CA LYS A 151 4.74 -2.48 -23.19
C LYS A 151 4.23 -3.47 -24.24
N PHE A 152 2.91 -3.65 -24.34
CA PHE A 152 2.38 -4.66 -25.27
C PHE A 152 2.55 -4.24 -26.72
N LEU A 153 2.54 -2.94 -27.05
CA LEU A 153 2.77 -2.49 -28.43
C LEU A 153 4.18 -2.86 -28.89
N LEU A 154 5.20 -2.65 -28.04
CA LEU A 154 6.57 -3.07 -28.35
C LEU A 154 6.69 -4.59 -28.43
N LEU A 155 6.13 -5.33 -27.46
CA LEU A 155 6.20 -6.79 -27.45
C LEU A 155 5.54 -7.40 -28.69
N LEU A 156 4.34 -6.95 -29.07
CA LEU A 156 3.65 -7.43 -30.26
C LEU A 156 4.40 -7.06 -31.54
N SER A 157 5.04 -5.89 -31.58
CA SER A 157 5.84 -5.47 -32.74
C SER A 157 7.08 -6.35 -32.90
N LEU A 158 7.82 -6.60 -31.82
CA LEU A 158 8.97 -7.53 -31.81
C LEU A 158 8.56 -8.96 -32.17
N TRP A 159 7.44 -9.44 -31.64
CA TRP A 159 6.91 -10.77 -31.98
C TRP A 159 6.58 -10.84 -33.47
N ASN A 160 5.83 -9.87 -33.99
CA ASN A 160 5.48 -9.82 -35.41
C ASN A 160 6.73 -9.72 -36.29
N LEU A 161 7.69 -8.87 -35.94
CA LEU A 161 8.96 -8.71 -36.66
C LEU A 161 9.64 -10.07 -36.88
N VAL A 162 9.90 -10.83 -35.81
CA VAL A 162 10.60 -12.13 -35.89
C VAL A 162 9.80 -13.18 -36.64
N THR A 163 8.48 -13.17 -36.53
CA THR A 163 7.61 -14.17 -37.17
C THR A 163 7.23 -13.84 -38.61
N SER A 164 7.38 -12.58 -39.04
CA SER A 164 7.05 -12.13 -40.39
C SER A 164 8.19 -12.29 -41.38
N GLU A 165 9.43 -12.33 -40.90
CA GLU A 165 10.62 -12.53 -41.74
C GLU A 165 10.96 -14.02 -41.90
N GLN A 166 11.24 -14.42 -43.14
CA GLN A 166 11.51 -15.83 -43.47
C GLN A 166 12.93 -16.29 -43.06
N SER A 167 13.88 -15.37 -42.93
CA SER A 167 15.26 -15.68 -42.57
C SER A 167 15.98 -14.45 -42.00
N TRP A 168 16.64 -14.62 -40.86
CA TRP A 168 17.41 -13.56 -40.21
C TRP A 168 18.90 -13.71 -40.50
N THR A 169 19.55 -12.62 -40.91
CA THR A 169 21.00 -12.51 -41.01
C THR A 169 21.64 -12.33 -39.64
N GLY A 170 22.93 -12.69 -39.50
CA GLY A 170 23.67 -12.47 -38.25
C GLY A 170 23.73 -11.00 -37.82
N SER A 171 23.74 -10.08 -38.79
CA SER A 171 23.67 -8.64 -38.53
C SER A 171 22.32 -8.22 -37.92
N GLU A 172 21.20 -8.71 -38.42
CA GLU A 172 19.86 -8.38 -37.91
C GLU A 172 19.65 -8.93 -36.49
N VAL A 173 20.13 -10.16 -36.24
CA VAL A 173 20.16 -10.72 -34.88
C VAL A 173 21.03 -9.87 -33.95
N GLY A 174 22.18 -9.39 -34.44
CA GLY A 174 23.05 -8.48 -33.69
C GLY A 174 22.35 -7.16 -33.31
N VAL A 175 21.61 -6.55 -34.25
CA VAL A 175 20.82 -5.33 -34.00
C VAL A 175 19.74 -5.59 -32.95
N LEU A 176 19.05 -6.74 -33.03
CA LEU A 176 18.02 -7.12 -32.05
C LEU A 176 18.61 -7.30 -30.64
N ILE A 177 19.77 -7.97 -30.52
CA ILE A 177 20.48 -8.13 -29.24
C ILE A 177 20.92 -6.77 -28.69
N LEU A 178 21.47 -5.89 -29.53
CA LEU A 178 21.85 -4.54 -29.14
C LEU A 178 20.65 -3.72 -28.68
N PHE A 179 19.49 -3.87 -29.32
CA PHE A 179 18.25 -3.24 -28.88
C PHE A 179 17.86 -3.72 -27.47
N TYR A 180 17.87 -5.03 -27.19
CA TYR A 180 17.58 -5.55 -25.85
C TYR A 180 18.59 -5.07 -24.80
N ALA A 181 19.88 -5.10 -25.12
CA ALA A 181 20.92 -4.59 -24.23
C ALA A 181 20.76 -3.08 -23.97
N GLY A 182 20.39 -2.33 -25.00
CA GLY A 182 20.11 -0.90 -24.92
C GLY A 182 18.91 -0.61 -24.01
N VAL A 183 17.80 -1.34 -24.16
CA VAL A 183 16.63 -1.20 -23.29
C VAL A 183 16.96 -1.61 -21.84
N LEU A 184 17.75 -2.66 -21.63
CA LEU A 184 18.20 -3.06 -20.29
C LEU A 184 19.05 -1.96 -19.63
N LEU A 185 20.03 -1.42 -20.35
CA LEU A 185 20.88 -0.33 -19.88
C LEU A 185 20.05 0.93 -19.59
N PHE A 186 19.14 1.28 -20.50
CA PHE A 186 18.20 2.38 -20.34
C PHE A 186 17.35 2.23 -19.07
N SER A 187 16.77 1.04 -18.86
CA SER A 187 15.98 0.70 -17.68
C SER A 187 16.78 0.89 -16.40
N TRP A 188 18.03 0.40 -16.39
CA TRP A 188 18.96 0.54 -15.27
C TRP A 188 19.33 2.00 -14.99
N ILE A 189 19.69 2.78 -16.01
CA ILE A 189 20.01 4.21 -15.87
C ILE A 189 18.82 4.96 -15.28
N LEU A 190 17.62 4.72 -15.81
CA LEU A 190 16.39 5.34 -15.37
C LEU A 190 16.10 5.02 -13.91
N HIS A 191 16.24 3.76 -13.49
CA HIS A 191 16.03 3.38 -12.09
C HIS A 191 17.10 3.89 -11.14
N LYS A 192 18.34 4.00 -11.61
CA LYS A 192 19.45 4.53 -10.80
C LYS A 192 19.31 6.04 -10.55
N ASN A 193 18.84 6.80 -11.55
CA ASN A 193 18.87 8.26 -11.49
C ASN A 193 17.50 8.90 -11.26
N LEU A 194 16.39 8.26 -11.61
CA LEU A 194 15.05 8.83 -11.54
C LEU A 194 14.14 8.11 -10.54
N PHE A 195 14.60 7.06 -9.86
CA PHE A 195 13.85 6.37 -8.79
C PHE A 195 14.19 6.95 -7.40
N ASP A 196 14.20 8.27 -7.30
CA ASP A 196 14.61 9.03 -6.10
C ASP A 196 13.44 9.41 -5.17
N TRP A 197 12.18 9.17 -5.59
CA TRP A 197 11.00 9.50 -4.79
C TRP A 197 10.74 8.52 -3.63
N LYS A 198 11.41 7.36 -3.58
CA LYS A 198 11.32 6.42 -2.44
C LYS A 198 11.77 7.12 -1.15
N PRO A 199 11.04 6.98 -0.03
CA PRO A 199 11.41 7.57 1.25
C PRO A 199 12.81 7.10 1.63
N LYS A 200 13.65 8.04 2.09
CA LYS A 200 14.99 7.70 2.55
C LYS A 200 14.86 6.79 3.76
N ILE A 201 15.53 5.65 3.69
CA ILE A 201 15.62 4.70 4.79
C ILE A 201 16.45 5.32 5.90
N ILE A 202 15.99 5.20 7.14
CA ILE A 202 16.79 5.56 8.32
C ILE A 202 17.88 4.49 8.52
N PRO A 203 19.18 4.84 8.39
CA PRO A 203 20.25 3.85 8.31
C PRO A 203 20.60 3.23 9.67
N THR A 204 20.30 3.92 10.76
CA THR A 204 20.58 3.51 12.14
C THR A 204 19.35 2.88 12.79
N TYR A 205 19.59 2.06 13.82
CA TYR A 205 18.52 1.65 14.72
C TYR A 205 18.14 2.79 15.67
N THR A 206 16.96 2.69 16.26
CA THR A 206 16.43 3.66 17.23
C THR A 206 17.44 3.86 18.36
N SER A 207 17.90 5.10 18.51
CA SER A 207 18.93 5.48 19.49
C SER A 207 18.88 6.97 19.85
N ASN A 208 17.84 7.69 19.41
CA ASN A 208 17.71 9.12 19.67
C ASN A 208 17.36 9.45 21.13
N ILE A 209 16.94 8.44 21.89
CA ILE A 209 16.74 8.51 23.34
C ILE A 209 17.05 7.14 23.95
N GLU A 210 17.50 7.14 25.20
CA GLU A 210 17.71 5.91 25.97
C GLU A 210 16.39 5.19 26.22
N GLU A 211 16.44 3.86 26.24
CA GLU A 211 15.31 3.04 26.64
C GLU A 211 14.93 3.32 28.09
N ARG A 212 13.63 3.31 28.36
CA ARG A 212 13.10 3.53 29.72
C ARG A 212 12.61 2.22 30.32
N THR A 213 12.86 2.08 31.61
CA THR A 213 12.33 0.98 32.44
C THR A 213 11.01 1.36 33.12
N SER A 214 10.65 2.65 33.18
CA SER A 214 9.37 3.15 33.68
C SER A 214 8.45 3.61 32.55
N ALA A 215 7.17 3.29 32.66
CA ALA A 215 6.15 3.74 31.73
C ALA A 215 5.74 5.20 32.02
N ILE A 216 5.57 5.99 30.96
CA ILE A 216 5.01 7.35 31.05
C ILE A 216 3.48 7.27 31.12
N ASN A 217 2.90 6.37 30.32
CA ASN A 217 1.47 6.16 30.25
C ASN A 217 1.09 4.74 30.65
N GLU A 218 -0.10 4.59 31.20
CA GLU A 218 -0.68 3.27 31.47
C GLU A 218 -1.31 2.68 30.21
N LYS A 219 -1.93 3.55 29.38
CA LYS A 219 -2.60 3.13 28.14
C LYS A 219 -2.14 3.93 26.92
N VAL A 220 -1.99 3.22 25.81
CA VAL A 220 -1.83 3.82 24.49
C VAL A 220 -2.91 3.27 23.56
N ILE A 221 -3.71 4.17 22.99
CA ILE A 221 -4.75 3.82 22.01
C ILE A 221 -4.34 4.38 20.66
N VAL A 222 -4.37 3.54 19.62
CA VAL A 222 -4.02 3.93 18.26
C VAL A 222 -5.21 3.69 17.34
N MET A 223 -5.77 4.76 16.80
CA MET A 223 -6.80 4.72 15.77
C MET A 223 -6.16 4.89 14.41
N VAL A 224 -6.16 3.83 13.60
CA VAL A 224 -5.66 3.85 12.23
C VAL A 224 -6.85 3.95 11.27
N ILE A 225 -7.01 5.08 10.60
CA ILE A 225 -8.03 5.28 9.56
C ILE A 225 -7.40 4.92 8.22
N ASP A 226 -7.60 3.69 7.77
CA ASP A 226 -6.95 3.10 6.60
C ASP A 226 -7.21 3.92 5.33
N GLY A 227 -6.15 4.17 4.58
CA GLY A 227 -6.21 4.87 3.29
C GLY A 227 -6.64 6.33 3.38
N MET A 228 -6.68 6.96 4.57
CA MET A 228 -7.11 8.36 4.73
C MET A 228 -6.09 9.34 4.15
N ARG A 229 -6.39 9.85 2.95
CA ARG A 229 -5.60 10.89 2.27
C ARG A 229 -5.63 12.19 3.07
N LYS A 230 -4.44 12.72 3.39
CA LYS A 230 -4.29 13.92 4.21
C LYS A 230 -5.05 15.15 3.68
N GLU A 231 -4.91 15.46 2.38
CA GLU A 231 -5.60 16.59 1.75
C GLU A 231 -7.13 16.50 1.90
N ARG A 232 -7.69 15.30 1.77
CA ARG A 232 -9.13 15.07 1.90
C ARG A 232 -9.61 15.14 3.34
N PHE A 233 -8.74 14.76 4.29
CA PHE A 233 -8.99 14.99 5.71
C PHE A 233 -9.08 16.49 6.03
N GLU A 234 -8.21 17.35 5.46
CA GLU A 234 -8.30 18.81 5.67
C GLU A 234 -9.58 19.44 5.06
N GLU A 235 -10.17 18.81 4.05
CA GLU A 235 -11.44 19.25 3.45
C GLU A 235 -12.67 18.77 4.24
N ALA A 236 -12.55 17.67 4.99
CA ALA A 236 -13.65 17.02 5.68
C ALA A 236 -14.08 17.78 6.95
N ASN A 237 -15.37 17.75 7.28
CA ASN A 237 -15.85 18.30 8.54
C ASN A 237 -15.64 17.31 9.69
N THR A 238 -14.45 17.32 10.29
CA THR A 238 -14.05 16.39 11.36
C THR A 238 -13.81 17.12 12.70
N PRO A 239 -14.85 17.61 13.39
CA PRO A 239 -14.70 18.45 14.57
C PRO A 239 -13.93 17.77 15.71
N PHE A 240 -14.07 16.46 15.90
CA PHE A 240 -13.44 15.75 17.01
C PHE A 240 -11.95 15.46 16.73
N LEU A 241 -11.62 14.97 15.54
CA LEU A 241 -10.24 14.78 15.09
C LEU A 241 -9.50 16.13 15.05
N ASP A 242 -10.17 17.20 14.62
CA ASP A 242 -9.63 18.56 14.71
C ASP A 242 -9.37 19.00 16.14
N PHE A 243 -10.27 18.66 17.07
CA PHE A 243 -10.08 18.96 18.49
C PHE A 243 -8.84 18.23 19.03
N LEU A 244 -8.68 16.94 18.75
CA LEU A 244 -7.51 16.15 19.16
C LEU A 244 -6.22 16.73 18.57
N ARG A 245 -6.23 17.04 17.27
CA ARG A 245 -5.11 17.63 16.53
C ARG A 245 -4.69 18.99 17.11
N LYS A 246 -5.65 19.91 17.28
CA LYS A 246 -5.40 21.27 17.79
C LYS A 246 -4.98 21.30 19.26
N ASN A 247 -5.40 20.31 20.06
CA ASN A 247 -5.07 20.23 21.49
C ASN A 247 -3.99 19.20 21.82
N GLY A 248 -3.35 18.63 20.80
CA GLY A 248 -2.27 17.66 20.92
C GLY A 248 -1.03 18.09 20.16
N THR A 249 -0.24 17.11 19.72
CA THR A 249 0.90 17.31 18.82
C THR A 249 0.60 16.70 17.46
N GLU A 250 0.65 17.51 16.40
CA GLU A 250 0.51 17.09 15.00
C GLU A 250 1.87 16.94 14.32
N TYR A 251 2.03 15.88 13.52
CA TYR A 251 3.16 15.72 12.61
C TYR A 251 2.69 15.98 11.19
N THR A 252 3.00 17.18 10.69
CA THR A 252 2.46 17.63 9.40
C THR A 252 3.12 16.92 8.21
N ASN A 253 4.36 16.44 8.36
CA ASN A 253 5.10 15.74 7.30
C ASN A 253 5.40 14.28 7.68
N MET A 254 4.38 13.55 8.15
CA MET A 254 4.47 12.11 8.40
C MET A 254 4.38 11.31 7.09
N GLU A 255 5.45 10.62 6.73
CA GLU A 255 5.53 9.77 5.54
C GLU A 255 5.17 8.31 5.84
N THR A 256 4.42 7.69 4.94
CA THR A 256 4.23 6.24 4.91
C THR A 256 5.50 5.50 4.47
N VAL A 257 5.41 4.16 4.36
CA VAL A 257 6.49 3.28 3.93
C VAL A 257 6.29 2.78 2.50
N TYR A 258 7.37 2.36 1.85
CA TYR A 258 7.31 1.79 0.49
C TYR A 258 7.44 0.25 0.50
N PRO A 259 6.58 -0.49 -0.22
CA PRO A 259 5.39 -0.01 -0.92
C PRO A 259 4.25 0.35 0.06
N ALA A 260 3.47 1.38 -0.28
CA ALA A 260 2.37 1.89 0.56
C ALA A 260 1.14 0.97 0.49
N ARG A 261 1.24 -0.22 1.09
CA ARG A 261 0.19 -1.24 1.11
C ARG A 261 -0.12 -1.61 2.55
N THR A 262 -1.39 -1.73 2.91
CA THR A 262 -1.86 -1.96 4.28
C THR A 262 -1.02 -2.95 5.10
N VAL A 263 -0.83 -4.20 4.63
CA VAL A 263 -0.11 -5.22 5.42
C VAL A 263 1.37 -4.85 5.59
N VAL A 264 1.95 -4.19 4.58
CA VAL A 264 3.32 -3.70 4.61
C VAL A 264 3.45 -2.53 5.59
N CYS A 265 2.56 -1.53 5.50
CA CYS A 265 2.55 -0.35 6.36
C CYS A 265 2.34 -0.70 7.82
N PHE A 266 1.35 -1.55 8.13
CA PHE A 266 1.12 -2.04 9.49
C PHE A 266 2.32 -2.82 10.03
N SER A 267 2.92 -3.70 9.22
CA SER A 267 4.14 -4.42 9.61
C SER A 267 5.26 -3.43 9.97
N SER A 268 5.47 -2.40 9.16
CA SER A 268 6.48 -1.38 9.42
C SER A 268 6.17 -0.50 10.62
N MET A 269 4.92 -0.08 10.80
CA MET A 269 4.45 0.72 11.94
C MET A 269 4.73 0.04 13.27
N PHE A 270 4.46 -1.28 13.37
CA PHE A 270 4.50 -2.00 14.64
C PHE A 270 5.77 -2.84 14.86
N THR A 271 6.67 -2.91 13.88
CA THR A 271 8.05 -3.38 14.07
C THR A 271 9.05 -2.24 14.15
N GLY A 272 8.65 -1.05 13.70
CA GLY A 272 9.50 0.13 13.60
C GLY A 272 10.57 0.05 12.52
N THR A 273 10.45 -0.88 11.55
CA THR A 273 11.43 -1.07 10.47
C THR A 273 10.76 -1.26 9.11
N TYR A 274 11.55 -1.47 8.06
CA TYR A 274 11.13 -1.49 6.66
C TYR A 274 10.99 -2.92 6.09
N PRO A 275 10.33 -3.07 4.93
CA PRO A 275 10.04 -4.38 4.30
C PRO A 275 11.22 -5.31 4.03
N PHE A 276 12.41 -4.74 3.84
CA PHE A 276 13.62 -5.54 3.64
C PHE A 276 14.05 -6.29 4.91
N GLU A 277 13.68 -5.79 6.09
CA GLU A 277 14.10 -6.32 7.40
C GLU A 277 12.99 -7.18 8.02
N HIS A 278 11.76 -6.65 8.15
CA HIS A 278 10.63 -7.43 8.69
C HIS A 278 10.11 -8.51 7.72
N GLY A 279 10.43 -8.40 6.42
CA GLY A 279 10.20 -9.45 5.41
C GLY A 279 8.85 -9.44 4.70
N ILE A 280 7.94 -8.52 5.05
CA ILE A 280 6.61 -8.38 4.44
C ILE A 280 6.68 -7.32 3.33
N LYS A 281 6.51 -7.73 2.07
CA LYS A 281 6.71 -6.86 0.90
C LYS A 281 5.44 -6.65 0.04
N SER A 282 4.36 -7.34 0.37
CA SER A 282 3.08 -7.30 -0.33
C SER A 282 1.95 -7.70 0.62
N ASN A 283 0.72 -7.37 0.26
CA ASN A 283 -0.48 -7.86 0.95
C ASN A 283 -0.65 -9.38 0.78
N MET A 284 -0.03 -9.98 -0.25
CA MET A 284 0.02 -11.44 -0.40
C MET A 284 1.25 -12.00 0.32
N VAL A 285 1.02 -12.53 1.52
CA VAL A 285 2.06 -13.12 2.37
C VAL A 285 2.20 -14.61 2.06
N TRP A 286 3.27 -14.98 1.34
CA TRP A 286 3.54 -16.39 0.99
C TRP A 286 4.12 -17.21 2.15
N LYS A 287 4.78 -16.54 3.11
CA LYS A 287 5.37 -17.14 4.31
C LYS A 287 4.90 -16.34 5.53
N LEU A 288 4.17 -16.99 6.42
CA LEU A 288 3.59 -16.39 7.61
C LEU A 288 4.67 -15.86 8.57
N GLY A 289 4.35 -14.78 9.26
CA GLY A 289 5.13 -14.15 10.32
C GLY A 289 6.12 -13.10 9.82
N ILE A 290 6.22 -12.00 10.57
CA ILE A 290 7.36 -11.07 10.50
C ILE A 290 8.66 -11.75 10.96
N LYS A 291 9.81 -11.27 10.47
CA LYS A 291 11.14 -11.84 10.77
C LYS A 291 11.87 -11.19 11.95
N VAL A 292 11.25 -10.21 12.58
CA VAL A 292 11.83 -9.33 13.60
C VAL A 292 10.83 -9.17 14.74
N GLU A 293 11.24 -8.57 15.86
CA GLU A 293 10.30 -8.28 16.94
C GLU A 293 9.30 -7.19 16.55
N SER A 294 8.08 -7.33 17.06
CA SER A 294 7.07 -6.29 17.07
C SER A 294 6.99 -5.61 18.43
N VAL A 295 6.27 -4.50 18.50
CA VAL A 295 5.89 -3.85 19.76
C VAL A 295 5.13 -4.80 20.71
N PHE A 296 4.41 -5.79 20.20
CA PHE A 296 3.74 -6.78 21.04
C PHE A 296 4.73 -7.70 21.73
N ASP A 297 5.83 -8.06 21.06
CA ASP A 297 6.91 -8.87 21.65
C ASP A 297 7.61 -8.12 22.77
N THR A 298 7.89 -6.82 22.58
CA THR A 298 8.55 -5.99 23.58
C THR A 298 7.66 -5.71 24.79
N LEU A 299 6.37 -5.44 24.58
CA LEU A 299 5.40 -5.27 25.68
C LEU A 299 5.31 -6.51 26.57
N ARG A 300 5.31 -7.72 25.97
CA ARG A 300 5.31 -8.97 26.74
C ARG A 300 6.52 -9.11 27.67
N LYS A 301 7.70 -8.59 27.29
CA LYS A 301 8.91 -8.64 28.13
C LYS A 301 8.76 -7.87 29.44
N VAL A 302 7.89 -6.87 29.46
CA VAL A 302 7.61 -6.04 30.64
C VAL A 302 6.22 -6.33 31.24
N GLY A 303 5.60 -7.45 30.86
CA GLY A 303 4.31 -7.90 31.40
C GLY A 303 3.09 -7.09 30.93
N LYS A 304 3.23 -6.27 29.89
CA LYS A 304 2.14 -5.48 29.30
C LYS A 304 1.43 -6.24 28.18
N LYS A 305 0.15 -5.91 27.97
CA LYS A 305 -0.73 -6.51 26.98
C LYS A 305 -0.97 -5.56 25.82
N GLY A 306 -0.82 -6.05 24.60
CA GLY A 306 -1.22 -5.33 23.39
C GLY A 306 -2.26 -6.11 22.58
N SER A 307 -3.11 -5.38 21.85
CA SER A 307 -4.12 -5.95 20.96
C SER A 307 -4.22 -5.14 19.66
N LEU A 308 -4.26 -5.83 18.52
CA LEU A 308 -4.52 -5.26 17.20
C LEU A 308 -5.87 -5.75 16.67
N LEU A 309 -6.87 -4.87 16.61
CA LEU A 309 -8.13 -5.13 15.91
C LEU A 309 -8.03 -4.67 14.47
N ALA A 310 -7.90 -5.61 13.54
CA ALA A 310 -7.57 -5.30 12.15
C ALA A 310 -8.09 -6.34 11.14
N VAL A 311 -7.93 -6.06 9.84
CA VAL A 311 -8.34 -6.97 8.77
C VAL A 311 -7.61 -8.32 8.84
N ALA A 312 -8.28 -9.39 8.41
CA ALA A 312 -7.77 -10.76 8.53
C ALA A 312 -6.39 -10.99 7.88
N HIS A 313 -6.03 -10.23 6.85
CA HIS A 313 -4.72 -10.31 6.21
C HIS A 313 -3.54 -9.96 7.15
N LEU A 314 -3.79 -9.24 8.24
CA LEU A 314 -2.76 -8.91 9.23
C LEU A 314 -2.44 -10.08 10.17
N VAL A 315 -3.32 -11.08 10.27
CA VAL A 315 -3.02 -12.34 10.99
C VAL A 315 -1.78 -13.01 10.40
N ASP A 316 -1.60 -12.92 9.08
CA ASP A 316 -0.44 -13.52 8.41
C ASP A 316 0.88 -12.90 8.86
N SER A 317 0.87 -11.68 9.41
CA SER A 317 2.06 -10.97 9.87
C SER A 317 2.27 -11.08 11.39
N PHE A 318 1.21 -10.90 12.19
CA PHE A 318 1.30 -10.77 13.66
C PHE A 318 0.67 -11.95 14.44
N GLY A 319 0.04 -12.91 13.77
CA GLY A 319 -0.49 -14.13 14.40
C GLY A 319 -1.49 -13.84 15.51
N LYS A 320 -1.19 -14.33 16.73
CA LYS A 320 -2.10 -14.30 17.89
C LYS A 320 -2.37 -12.90 18.45
N ASP A 321 -1.56 -11.92 18.07
CA ASP A 321 -1.70 -10.54 18.55
C ASP A 321 -2.81 -9.77 17.79
N VAL A 322 -3.37 -10.40 16.74
CA VAL A 322 -4.46 -9.85 15.92
C VAL A 322 -5.80 -10.46 16.30
N GLU A 323 -6.71 -9.60 16.72
CA GLU A 323 -8.14 -9.88 16.75
C GLU A 323 -8.72 -9.48 15.38
N THR A 324 -9.38 -10.41 14.70
CA THR A 324 -9.91 -10.15 13.35
C THR A 324 -11.36 -9.75 13.37
N PHE A 325 -11.74 -8.91 12.41
CA PHE A 325 -13.12 -8.73 11.98
C PHE A 325 -13.26 -9.15 10.52
N THR A 326 -14.48 -9.56 10.13
CA THR A 326 -14.76 -9.92 8.74
C THR A 326 -15.09 -8.64 7.96
N ALA A 327 -14.36 -8.38 6.88
CA ALA A 327 -14.69 -7.32 5.93
C ALA A 327 -15.90 -7.66 5.03
N VAL A 328 -16.55 -8.82 5.22
CA VAL A 328 -17.74 -9.25 4.48
C VAL A 328 -19.00 -8.68 5.15
N MET A 329 -19.03 -7.35 5.28
CA MET A 329 -20.16 -6.57 5.78
C MET A 329 -20.41 -5.40 4.83
N LYS A 330 -21.61 -4.81 4.86
CA LYS A 330 -21.88 -3.61 4.06
C LYS A 330 -20.96 -2.49 4.56
N ASN A 331 -20.29 -1.79 3.64
CA ASN A 331 -19.25 -0.79 3.97
C ASN A 331 -19.69 0.23 5.04
N HIS A 332 -20.91 0.77 4.95
CA HIS A 332 -21.45 1.71 5.94
C HIS A 332 -21.68 1.15 7.36
N LEU A 333 -21.53 -0.16 7.57
CA LEU A 333 -21.69 -0.81 8.88
C LEU A 333 -20.37 -1.35 9.44
N VAL A 334 -19.30 -1.38 8.64
CA VAL A 334 -18.09 -2.11 9.01
C VAL A 334 -17.36 -1.39 10.14
N ASP A 335 -17.11 -0.09 10.03
CA ASP A 335 -16.41 0.68 11.07
C ASP A 335 -17.20 0.78 12.38
N ARG A 336 -18.53 0.90 12.30
CA ARG A 336 -19.41 0.78 13.47
C ARG A 336 -19.21 -0.56 14.18
N GLY A 337 -19.17 -1.66 13.44
CA GLY A 337 -18.93 -3.00 13.99
C GLY A 337 -17.52 -3.15 14.59
N ILE A 338 -16.53 -2.51 13.97
CA ILE A 338 -15.15 -2.45 14.48
C ILE A 338 -15.08 -1.73 15.82
N ILE A 339 -15.71 -0.55 15.95
CA ILE A 339 -15.75 0.17 17.23
C ILE A 339 -16.45 -0.65 18.33
N GLU A 340 -17.57 -1.31 18.01
CA GLU A 340 -18.25 -2.19 18.99
C GLU A 340 -17.36 -3.36 19.42
N ARG A 341 -16.59 -3.95 18.49
CA ARG A 341 -15.62 -5.00 18.84
C ARG A 341 -14.45 -4.44 19.65
N ALA A 342 -13.97 -3.22 19.35
CA ALA A 342 -12.91 -2.56 20.09
C ALA A 342 -13.31 -2.31 21.56
N LYS A 343 -14.54 -1.83 21.78
CA LYS A 343 -15.13 -1.69 23.12
C LYS A 343 -15.14 -3.02 23.88
N LYS A 344 -15.63 -4.08 23.23
CA LYS A 344 -15.68 -5.41 23.82
C LYS A 344 -14.29 -5.95 24.18
N ILE A 345 -13.29 -5.77 23.31
CA ILE A 345 -11.90 -6.15 23.61
C ILE A 345 -11.37 -5.37 24.82
N MET A 346 -11.65 -4.07 24.91
CA MET A 346 -11.24 -3.26 26.06
C MET A 346 -11.91 -3.71 27.36
N GLU A 347 -13.18 -4.14 27.33
CA GLU A 347 -13.86 -4.70 28.52
C GLU A 347 -13.34 -6.09 28.91
N GLU A 348 -13.07 -6.96 27.94
CA GLU A 348 -12.68 -8.36 28.18
C GLU A 348 -11.20 -8.53 28.52
N GLN A 349 -10.34 -7.75 27.85
CA GLN A 349 -8.88 -7.95 27.89
C GLN A 349 -8.13 -6.81 28.57
N ASP A 350 -8.73 -5.61 28.57
CA ASP A 350 -8.19 -4.36 29.12
C ASP A 350 -6.72 -4.09 28.75
N PRO A 351 -6.35 -4.11 27.46
CA PRO A 351 -4.94 -4.03 27.05
C PRO A 351 -4.30 -2.68 27.41
N ASP A 352 -2.98 -2.68 27.62
CA ASP A 352 -2.15 -1.48 27.76
C ASP A 352 -1.98 -0.77 26.40
N LEU A 353 -1.90 -1.53 25.31
CA LEU A 353 -1.90 -1.03 23.93
C LEU A 353 -3.12 -1.57 23.18
N GLN A 354 -3.98 -0.68 22.67
CA GLN A 354 -5.03 -1.08 21.74
C GLN A 354 -4.89 -0.36 20.41
N ILE A 355 -4.76 -1.11 19.33
CA ILE A 355 -4.75 -0.59 17.97
C ILE A 355 -6.05 -1.00 17.29
N VAL A 356 -6.72 -0.05 16.65
CA VAL A 356 -8.00 -0.25 15.96
C VAL A 356 -7.90 0.31 14.55
N GLN A 357 -8.11 -0.54 13.54
CA GLN A 357 -8.13 -0.16 12.14
C GLN A 357 -9.57 0.08 11.67
N LEU A 358 -9.89 1.29 11.22
CA LEU A 358 -11.11 1.60 10.47
C LEU A 358 -10.82 1.51 8.97
N ILE A 359 -11.72 0.92 8.18
CA ILE A 359 -11.44 0.55 6.78
C ILE A 359 -12.38 1.16 5.75
N SER A 360 -13.47 1.82 6.16
CA SER A 360 -14.48 2.28 5.18
C SER A 360 -13.93 3.33 4.21
N THR A 361 -12.98 4.15 4.67
CA THR A 361 -12.33 5.20 3.89
C THR A 361 -11.55 4.59 2.72
N ASP A 362 -10.58 3.70 2.98
CA ASP A 362 -9.85 2.97 1.95
C ASP A 362 -10.79 2.19 1.00
N GLN A 363 -11.77 1.44 1.54
CA GLN A 363 -12.72 0.69 0.71
C GLN A 363 -13.53 1.59 -0.24
N THR A 364 -13.86 2.80 0.21
CA THR A 364 -14.57 3.78 -0.62
C THR A 364 -13.65 4.39 -1.66
N GLY A 365 -12.42 4.75 -1.29
CA GLY A 365 -11.43 5.23 -2.27
C GLY A 365 -11.09 4.17 -3.32
N HIS A 366 -11.06 2.89 -2.93
CA HIS A 366 -10.87 1.78 -3.85
C HIS A 366 -12.01 1.55 -4.83
N SER A 367 -13.25 1.95 -4.51
CA SER A 367 -14.43 1.65 -5.34
C SER A 367 -15.00 2.87 -6.05
N ARG A 368 -14.84 4.06 -5.49
CA ARG A 368 -15.32 5.35 -6.01
C ARG A 368 -14.19 6.28 -6.40
N GLY A 369 -13.09 6.24 -5.66
CA GLY A 369 -11.98 7.18 -5.76
C GLY A 369 -12.09 8.33 -4.78
N VAL A 370 -10.95 8.97 -4.51
CA VAL A 370 -10.78 9.95 -3.42
C VAL A 370 -11.37 11.34 -3.67
N LEU A 371 -11.84 11.61 -4.89
CA LEU A 371 -12.29 12.94 -5.33
C LEU A 371 -13.81 13.11 -5.28
N TYR A 372 -14.51 12.16 -4.65
CA TYR A 372 -15.96 12.15 -4.57
C TYR A 372 -16.42 12.34 -3.12
N ASP A 373 -17.56 12.99 -2.94
CA ASP A 373 -18.13 13.33 -1.63
C ASP A 373 -18.28 12.10 -0.73
N GLU A 374 -18.55 10.92 -1.29
CA GLU A 374 -18.66 9.68 -0.50
C GLU A 374 -17.36 9.32 0.24
N TYR A 375 -16.20 9.69 -0.29
CA TYR A 375 -14.91 9.49 0.38
C TYR A 375 -14.75 10.43 1.58
N ILE A 376 -15.09 11.71 1.42
CA ILE A 376 -15.11 12.70 2.52
C ILE A 376 -16.11 12.28 3.59
N GLN A 377 -17.31 11.85 3.22
CA GLN A 377 -18.32 11.34 4.15
C GLN A 377 -17.78 10.18 5.01
N LYS A 378 -16.92 9.30 4.47
CA LYS A 378 -16.30 8.24 5.27
C LYS A 378 -15.28 8.75 6.27
N ILE A 379 -14.58 9.84 5.97
CA ILE A 379 -13.70 10.51 6.93
C ILE A 379 -14.54 11.14 8.06
N GLU A 380 -15.67 11.79 7.73
CA GLU A 380 -16.58 12.39 8.71
C GLU A 380 -17.29 11.32 9.60
N GLU A 381 -17.67 10.19 9.02
CA GLU A 381 -18.19 9.04 9.78
C GLU A 381 -17.12 8.47 10.73
N ALA A 382 -15.86 8.37 10.28
CA ALA A 382 -14.76 7.92 11.12
C ALA A 382 -14.51 8.88 12.29
N ASP A 383 -14.57 10.20 12.07
CA ASP A 383 -14.49 11.22 13.13
C ASP A 383 -15.53 10.98 14.23
N SER A 384 -16.81 10.83 13.85
CA SER A 384 -17.91 10.58 14.79
C SER A 384 -17.74 9.28 15.57
N LEU A 385 -17.25 8.22 14.91
CA LEU A 385 -16.99 6.92 15.53
C LEU A 385 -15.81 6.95 16.51
N VAL A 386 -14.75 7.70 16.17
CA VAL A 386 -13.59 7.92 17.04
C VAL A 386 -13.99 8.75 18.26
N GLU A 387 -14.82 9.78 18.10
CA GLU A 387 -15.39 10.57 19.20
C GLU A 387 -16.17 9.69 20.18
N GLU A 388 -17.11 8.91 19.65
CA GLU A 388 -17.93 8.02 20.46
C GLU A 388 -17.07 7.04 21.28
N TYR A 389 -16.04 6.47 20.65
CA TYR A 389 -15.15 5.53 21.32
C TYR A 389 -14.28 6.20 22.39
N PHE A 390 -13.75 7.40 22.11
CA PHE A 390 -12.98 8.18 23.06
C PHE A 390 -13.80 8.51 24.31
N HIS A 391 -15.03 9.00 24.15
CA HIS A 391 -15.92 9.30 25.27
C HIS A 391 -16.29 8.05 26.05
N TRP A 392 -16.58 6.94 25.37
CA TRP A 392 -16.86 5.67 26.01
C TRP A 392 -15.68 5.17 26.87
N LEU A 393 -14.43 5.36 26.43
CA LEU A 393 -13.22 5.05 27.20
C LEU A 393 -13.10 5.97 28.42
N LYS A 394 -13.33 7.27 28.22
CA LYS A 394 -13.30 8.28 29.29
C LYS A 394 -14.29 7.96 30.40
N ASP A 395 -15.53 7.65 30.04
CA ASP A 395 -16.62 7.36 30.99
C ASP A 395 -16.37 6.10 31.84
N ARG A 396 -15.50 5.21 31.37
CA ARG A 396 -15.03 4.00 32.09
C ARG A 396 -13.71 4.21 32.84
N GLY A 397 -13.19 5.44 32.94
CA GLY A 397 -11.92 5.72 33.60
C GLY A 397 -10.69 5.16 32.88
N LYS A 398 -10.80 4.82 31.58
CA LYS A 398 -9.69 4.26 30.81
C LYS A 398 -8.72 5.33 30.29
N LEU A 399 -9.05 6.61 30.46
CA LEU A 399 -8.28 7.76 29.96
C LEU A 399 -7.77 8.66 31.10
N GLU A 400 -7.28 8.07 32.19
CA GLU A 400 -6.63 8.81 33.29
C GLU A 400 -5.15 9.12 32.98
N ASN A 401 -4.36 8.09 32.68
CA ASN A 401 -2.98 8.22 32.20
C ASN A 401 -2.78 7.52 30.85
N TYR A 402 -2.94 8.27 29.77
CA TYR A 402 -2.99 7.71 28.43
C TYR A 402 -2.27 8.56 27.37
N THR A 403 -2.02 7.94 26.21
CA THR A 403 -1.82 8.64 24.94
C THR A 403 -2.80 8.06 23.91
N PHE A 404 -3.47 8.94 23.18
CA PHE A 404 -4.37 8.63 22.07
C PHE A 404 -3.74 9.11 20.78
N ILE A 405 -3.45 8.18 19.87
CA ILE A 405 -2.79 8.44 18.59
C ILE A 405 -3.81 8.21 17.48
N VAL A 406 -3.91 9.13 16.54
CA VAL A 406 -4.69 8.95 15.32
C VAL A 406 -3.75 9.08 14.13
N CYS A 407 -3.81 8.13 13.21
CA CYS A 407 -3.04 8.18 11.98
C CYS A 407 -3.73 7.46 10.81
N ALA A 408 -3.15 7.56 9.63
CA ALA A 408 -3.39 6.64 8.52
C ALA A 408 -2.12 5.82 8.23
N ASP A 409 -2.29 4.64 7.67
CA ASP A 409 -1.18 3.78 7.24
C ASP A 409 -0.63 4.19 5.87
N HIS A 410 -1.50 4.63 4.97
CA HIS A 410 -1.19 5.33 3.72
C HIS A 410 -2.34 6.28 3.36
N GLY A 411 -2.10 7.19 2.42
CA GLY A 411 -3.18 7.91 1.74
C GLY A 411 -3.68 7.13 0.52
N GLN A 412 -4.24 7.83 -0.45
CA GLN A 412 -4.75 7.21 -1.67
C GLN A 412 -4.67 8.17 -2.86
N ALA A 413 -4.14 7.68 -3.98
CA ALA A 413 -3.93 8.46 -5.19
C ALA A 413 -5.24 8.80 -5.89
N ASP A 414 -5.13 9.67 -6.90
CA ASP A 414 -6.24 10.01 -7.76
C ASP A 414 -6.80 8.79 -8.51
N GLY A 415 -8.11 8.60 -8.41
CA GLY A 415 -8.83 7.53 -9.10
C GLY A 415 -9.20 6.36 -8.18
N ILE A 416 -9.62 5.27 -8.79
CA ILE A 416 -10.04 4.03 -8.12
C ILE A 416 -8.80 3.16 -7.94
N GLY A 417 -8.66 2.50 -6.79
CA GLY A 417 -7.61 1.48 -6.63
C GLY A 417 -6.17 1.98 -6.42
N GLY A 418 -5.95 3.29 -6.27
CA GLY A 418 -4.61 3.87 -6.33
C GLY A 418 -3.90 3.93 -4.98
N HIS A 419 -3.18 2.88 -4.59
CA HIS A 419 -2.07 3.03 -3.64
C HIS A 419 -0.99 1.93 -3.81
N GLY A 420 0.21 2.17 -3.28
CA GLY A 420 1.33 1.24 -3.26
C GLY A 420 2.64 1.79 -3.80
N HIS A 421 2.61 2.92 -4.51
CA HIS A 421 3.77 3.46 -5.24
C HIS A 421 4.18 4.86 -4.80
N LEU A 422 3.50 5.44 -3.80
CA LEU A 422 3.79 6.74 -3.20
C LEU A 422 3.55 7.91 -4.15
N ASP A 423 2.39 7.91 -4.81
CA ASP A 423 1.81 9.16 -5.30
C ASP A 423 1.71 10.19 -4.17
N GLU A 424 1.70 11.49 -4.49
CA GLU A 424 1.61 12.54 -3.47
C GLU A 424 0.39 12.35 -2.55
N GLY A 425 -0.75 11.92 -3.11
CA GLY A 425 -1.95 11.63 -2.32
C GLY A 425 -1.83 10.40 -1.41
N GLU A 426 -0.86 9.52 -1.63
CA GLU A 426 -0.58 8.32 -0.82
C GLU A 426 0.48 8.55 0.26
N ARG A 427 1.44 9.44 -0.02
CA ARG A 427 2.73 9.49 0.69
C ARG A 427 2.60 10.09 2.09
N PHE A 428 1.92 11.22 2.20
CA PHE A 428 1.79 11.95 3.47
C PHE A 428 0.46 11.62 4.11
N VAL A 429 0.52 11.20 5.37
CA VAL A 429 -0.65 10.74 6.13
C VAL A 429 -0.94 11.66 7.30
N PRO A 430 -2.20 11.84 7.71
CA PRO A 430 -2.51 12.44 9.00
C PRO A 430 -1.84 11.64 10.12
N PHE A 431 -1.24 12.34 11.07
CA PHE A 431 -0.68 11.75 12.28
C PHE A 431 -0.67 12.78 13.41
N PHE A 432 -1.35 12.48 14.51
CA PHE A 432 -1.33 13.32 15.70
C PHE A 432 -1.49 12.51 16.98
N MET A 433 -0.93 13.04 18.05
CA MET A 433 -0.92 12.44 19.38
C MET A 433 -1.63 13.39 20.36
N TYR A 434 -2.44 12.84 21.26
CA TYR A 434 -3.20 13.59 22.25
C TYR A 434 -3.20 12.86 23.60
N GLY A 435 -2.99 13.57 24.69
CA GLY A 435 -3.01 12.99 26.04
C GLY A 435 -2.38 13.89 27.10
N PRO A 436 -2.51 13.54 28.39
CA PRO A 436 -1.91 14.28 29.50
C PRO A 436 -0.39 14.48 29.38
N SER A 437 0.33 13.49 28.85
CA SER A 437 1.80 13.52 28.67
C SER A 437 2.25 14.18 27.37
N ILE A 438 1.31 14.54 26.48
CA ILE A 438 1.61 15.08 25.15
C ILE A 438 1.53 16.61 25.15
N GLU A 439 2.44 17.24 24.42
CA GLU A 439 2.47 18.68 24.20
C GLU A 439 1.19 19.14 23.50
N LYS A 440 0.62 20.25 23.96
CA LYS A 440 -0.67 20.77 23.46
C LYS A 440 -0.45 21.86 22.42
N GLY A 441 -1.16 21.78 21.31
CA GLY A 441 -1.12 22.79 20.24
C GLY A 441 0.22 22.85 19.52
N LYS A 442 1.02 21.77 19.57
CA LYS A 442 2.31 21.70 18.91
C LYS A 442 2.13 21.16 17.49
N SER A 443 2.78 21.81 16.54
CA SER A 443 2.89 21.32 15.16
C SER A 443 4.35 21.05 14.83
N VAL A 444 4.65 19.84 14.37
CA VAL A 444 5.98 19.38 13.97
C VAL A 444 6.02 19.36 12.45
N GLU A 445 6.88 20.22 11.89
CA GLU A 445 7.08 20.35 10.44
C GLU A 445 8.20 19.46 9.91
N GLU A 446 9.04 18.95 10.78
CA GLU A 446 10.12 18.03 10.42
C GLU A 446 9.56 16.76 9.78
N LYS A 447 10.33 16.16 8.86
CA LYS A 447 9.90 14.93 8.18
C LYS A 447 10.08 13.74 9.10
N HIS A 448 8.99 13.02 9.35
CA HIS A 448 8.98 11.77 10.10
C HIS A 448 8.42 10.64 9.25
N SER A 449 8.58 9.41 9.72
CA SER A 449 8.08 8.22 9.04
C SER A 449 7.29 7.37 10.01
N LEU A 450 6.25 6.69 9.52
CA LEU A 450 5.40 5.79 10.32
C LEU A 450 6.19 4.69 11.04
N VAL A 451 7.42 4.38 10.62
CA VAL A 451 8.33 3.47 11.34
C VAL A 451 8.71 3.98 12.74
N SER A 452 8.47 5.25 13.07
CA SER A 452 8.65 5.79 14.42
C SER A 452 7.60 5.34 15.42
N LEU A 453 6.48 4.76 14.96
CA LEU A 453 5.34 4.44 15.83
C LEU A 453 5.68 3.36 16.87
N ALA A 454 6.29 2.24 16.48
CA ALA A 454 6.63 1.15 17.41
C ALA A 454 7.53 1.62 18.56
N SER A 455 8.64 2.31 18.25
CA SER A 455 9.58 2.81 19.27
C SER A 455 8.93 3.86 20.16
N THR A 456 8.05 4.69 19.62
CA THR A 456 7.28 5.67 20.39
C THR A 456 6.32 4.99 21.36
N ILE A 457 5.59 3.97 20.92
CA ILE A 457 4.70 3.19 21.79
C ILE A 457 5.50 2.48 22.90
N SER A 458 6.61 1.82 22.54
CA SER A 458 7.54 1.20 23.51
C SER A 458 7.99 2.21 24.56
N TYR A 459 8.42 3.41 24.14
CA TYR A 459 8.87 4.46 25.04
C TYR A 459 7.76 4.92 26.01
N LEU A 460 6.54 5.17 25.50
CA LEU A 460 5.41 5.62 26.31
C LEU A 460 4.99 4.56 27.35
N LEU A 461 5.09 3.28 26.99
CA LEU A 461 4.69 2.15 27.85
C LEU A 461 5.86 1.55 28.65
N GLY A 462 7.07 2.12 28.58
CA GLY A 462 8.23 1.65 29.35
C GLY A 462 8.71 0.24 28.93
N ALA A 463 8.58 -0.10 27.66
CA ALA A 463 9.07 -1.34 27.08
C ALA A 463 10.36 -1.09 26.27
N PRO A 464 11.23 -2.10 26.10
CA PRO A 464 12.37 -1.99 25.20
C PRO A 464 11.92 -1.74 23.76
N PHE A 465 12.80 -1.19 22.92
CA PHE A 465 12.50 -1.03 21.50
C PHE A 465 12.54 -2.38 20.79
N PRO A 466 11.74 -2.58 19.73
CA PRO A 466 11.89 -3.79 18.90
C PRO A 466 13.33 -3.89 18.37
N ASP A 467 13.86 -5.11 18.34
CA ASP A 467 15.29 -5.40 18.07
C ASP A 467 15.87 -4.80 16.78
N LYS A 468 15.01 -4.55 15.79
CA LYS A 468 15.34 -3.95 14.49
C LYS A 468 14.67 -2.62 14.22
N ALA A 469 14.06 -1.99 15.22
CA ALA A 469 13.43 -0.69 15.04
C ALA A 469 14.45 0.37 14.59
N ARG A 470 14.07 1.15 13.58
CA ARG A 470 14.85 2.23 12.97
C ARG A 470 14.22 3.59 13.19
N GLY A 471 12.90 3.65 13.33
CA GLY A 471 12.20 4.89 13.55
C GLY A 471 12.61 5.55 14.87
N PRO A 472 13.01 6.83 14.88
CA PRO A 472 13.28 7.53 16.13
C PRO A 472 12.00 7.63 16.96
N VAL A 473 12.15 7.61 18.28
CA VAL A 473 11.07 7.95 19.20
C VAL A 473 10.64 9.40 18.91
N LEU A 474 9.33 9.62 18.77
CA LEU A 474 8.69 10.93 18.58
C LEU A 474 8.68 11.73 19.90
N ILE A 475 9.87 11.96 20.45
CA ILE A 475 10.08 12.50 21.80
C ILE A 475 9.63 13.95 21.91
N ASP A 476 9.66 14.67 20.81
CA ASP A 476 9.24 16.05 20.67
C ASP A 476 7.72 16.22 20.86
N ALA A 477 6.91 15.17 20.75
CA ALA A 477 5.52 15.21 21.19
C ALA A 477 5.35 15.09 22.72
N VAL A 478 6.34 14.59 23.45
CA VAL A 478 6.21 14.35 24.90
C VAL A 478 6.59 15.62 25.65
N ARG A 479 5.81 15.97 26.69
CA ARG A 479 6.07 17.16 27.49
C ARG A 479 7.42 17.12 28.16
N LYS A 480 8.16 18.23 28.09
CA LYS A 480 9.50 18.33 28.69
C LYS A 480 9.49 18.01 30.19
N GLU A 481 8.49 18.51 30.91
CA GLU A 481 8.32 18.26 32.35
C GLU A 481 8.19 16.77 32.69
N VAL A 482 7.52 16.00 31.82
CA VAL A 482 7.35 14.55 31.97
C VAL A 482 8.68 13.82 31.70
N ILE A 483 9.44 14.30 30.72
CA ILE A 483 10.77 13.77 30.42
C ILE A 483 11.71 14.02 31.62
N ASP A 484 11.76 15.25 32.11
CA ASP A 484 12.66 15.70 33.18
C ASP A 484 12.30 15.09 34.55
N TYR A 485 11.01 15.05 34.92
CA TYR A 485 10.54 14.45 36.17
C TYR A 485 10.98 12.99 36.30
N GLU A 486 10.78 12.20 35.24
CA GLU A 486 11.16 10.79 35.26
C GLU A 486 12.69 10.58 35.19
N ALA A 487 13.44 11.48 34.53
CA ALA A 487 14.90 11.43 34.55
C ALA A 487 15.44 11.59 35.98
N THR A 488 14.87 12.51 36.77
CA THR A 488 15.27 12.68 38.18
C THR A 488 14.93 11.47 39.06
N LYS A 489 13.81 10.79 38.79
CA LYS A 489 13.40 9.57 39.51
C LYS A 489 14.35 8.40 39.25
N SER A 490 14.77 8.19 37.99
CA SER A 490 15.73 7.14 37.62
C SER A 490 17.12 7.32 38.26
N ASN A 491 17.59 8.57 38.37
CA ASN A 491 18.86 8.90 39.03
C ASN A 491 18.82 8.75 40.56
N SER A 492 17.65 8.99 41.17
CA SER A 492 17.49 8.80 42.62
C SER A 492 17.55 7.31 43.03
N PHE A 493 17.09 6.41 42.16
CA PHE A 493 17.12 4.96 42.40
C PHE A 493 18.52 4.36 42.23
N SER A 494 19.31 4.85 41.28
CA SER A 494 20.69 4.39 41.05
C SER A 494 21.69 4.93 42.07
N ALA A 495 21.40 6.05 42.74
CA ALA A 495 22.21 6.57 43.84
C ALA A 495 21.90 5.93 45.21
N SER A 496 20.85 5.11 45.30
CA SER A 496 20.41 4.41 46.52
C SER A 496 20.76 2.91 46.57
N LEU A 497 21.48 2.43 45.56
CA LEU A 497 22.14 1.11 45.51
C LEU A 497 23.65 1.32 45.67
#